data_AF-D0MRK9-F1
#
_entry.id   AF-D0MRK9-F1
#
_cell.length_a   1.000
_cell.length_b   1.000
_cell.length_c   1.000
_cell.angle_alpha   90.00
_cell.angle_beta   90.00
_cell.angle_gamma   90.00
#
_symmetry.space_group_name_H-M   'P 1'
#
loop_
_entity.id
_entity.type
_entity.pdbx_description
1 polymer ?
#
loop_
_entity_poly.entity_id
_entity_poly.type
_entity_poly.pdbx_seq_one_letter_code
_entity_poly.pdbx_strand_id
1 'polypeptide(L)'
;MARHCVEERIRQHKVVYTPYTGDDSALLELLDRCIDTTRRLIGIRPRICYPHEVSVPRPPIKYEAKVDVRKEKEEDGRRLACEAQKRRLAQREEREKEEREAQASEHVGGLSRFFGNIKTAVGLGHVVSTNESLDDVEYADVCGTAEPKEEKPQVTLRDAQAHLSKDTLGDSLRFVNKLYNRAFGKPKTSDRRRVPSHMPFLVQKSIIREIKDHWTQEIQDTSAHRFRHPQDMQFSFSYFHYLINRAKIHPHTLEEIWSEYLDANRNGILDESEVLTAASLAHGDAPPEIFVSEVRECVQPNKREKVREIPTAEGTLRLSETLTPYITLENLEQCPSFAWKQMMGTRARRTKFVCINDDMKNPSTAVSQILHELFLSIWPKRSQFELPYHLKNRYAHIDEFTAAQERRHVAAAIEDIARARAASASQLTQDFQHTQEDKEDKVDESASPTSKWRSRKASA
;
A
#
# COMPACT_ATOMS: atom_id res chain seq x y z
N MET A 1 5.47 -36.44 76.87
CA MET A 1 4.45 -36.63 75.82
C MET A 1 5.10 -36.36 74.47
N ALA A 2 5.47 -37.42 73.75
CA ALA A 2 5.82 -37.34 72.34
C ALA A 2 4.54 -37.32 71.50
N ARG A 3 4.48 -36.47 70.47
CA ARG A 3 3.53 -36.62 69.36
C ARG A 3 4.31 -36.60 68.05
N HIS A 4 4.23 -37.73 67.36
CA HIS A 4 4.62 -37.92 65.98
C HIS A 4 3.82 -37.01 65.04
N CYS A 5 4.51 -36.49 64.01
CA CYS A 5 3.91 -36.30 62.70
C CYS A 5 4.70 -37.14 61.68
N VAL A 6 3.94 -37.78 60.81
CA VAL A 6 4.34 -38.84 59.87
C VAL A 6 5.00 -38.23 58.63
N GLU A 7 6.16 -38.73 58.23
CA GLU A 7 6.77 -38.46 56.92
C GLU A 7 6.14 -39.39 55.87
N GLU A 8 5.34 -38.83 54.96
CA GLU A 8 4.94 -39.51 53.73
C GLU A 8 6.15 -39.65 52.79
N ARG A 9 6.55 -40.89 52.50
CA ARG A 9 7.52 -41.20 51.44
C ARG A 9 6.91 -40.90 50.07
N ILE A 10 7.26 -39.74 49.51
CA ILE A 10 7.12 -39.52 48.07
C ILE A 10 8.25 -40.28 47.37
N ARG A 11 7.91 -41.35 46.65
CA ARG A 11 8.82 -42.08 45.74
C ARG A 11 9.33 -41.12 44.66
N GLN A 12 10.50 -40.52 44.86
CA GLN A 12 11.21 -39.80 43.81
C GLN A 12 11.59 -40.80 42.72
N HIS A 13 10.93 -40.71 41.57
CA HIS A 13 11.35 -41.42 40.37
C HIS A 13 12.72 -40.86 39.98
N LYS A 14 13.71 -41.75 39.88
CA LYS A 14 15.05 -41.42 39.39
C LYS A 14 14.91 -41.13 37.90
N VAL A 15 14.66 -39.87 37.54
CA VAL A 15 14.64 -39.45 36.14
C VAL A 15 16.08 -39.50 35.64
N VAL A 16 16.41 -40.57 34.92
CA VAL A 16 17.68 -40.70 34.21
C VAL A 16 17.59 -39.77 33.01
N TYR A 17 18.34 -38.66 33.05
CA TYR A 17 18.40 -37.73 31.93
C TYR A 17 19.38 -38.26 30.89
N THR A 18 18.90 -38.59 29.70
CA THR A 18 19.75 -38.83 28.53
C THR A 18 20.26 -37.49 28.01
N PRO A 19 21.58 -37.26 27.89
CA PRO A 19 22.11 -36.05 27.29
C PRO A 19 21.52 -35.84 25.90
N TYR A 20 21.33 -34.58 25.50
CA TYR A 20 20.94 -34.25 24.13
C TYR A 20 22.03 -34.73 23.17
N THR A 21 21.71 -35.71 22.32
CA THR A 21 22.61 -36.30 21.31
C THR A 21 22.39 -35.72 19.92
N GLY A 22 21.69 -34.59 19.80
CA GLY A 22 21.40 -33.95 18.52
C GLY A 22 22.53 -33.06 18.00
N ASP A 23 22.45 -32.73 16.72
CA ASP A 23 23.50 -32.04 15.95
C ASP A 23 23.43 -30.50 15.98
N ASP A 24 22.54 -29.92 16.79
CA ASP A 24 22.32 -28.47 16.86
C ASP A 24 23.48 -27.76 17.58
N SER A 25 24.26 -26.98 16.82
CA SER A 25 25.45 -26.27 17.29
C SER A 25 25.16 -25.29 18.42
N ALA A 26 23.96 -24.68 18.47
CA ALA A 26 23.60 -23.72 19.51
C ALA A 26 23.33 -24.41 20.87
N LEU A 27 22.80 -25.63 20.84
CA LEU A 27 22.54 -26.45 22.04
C LEU A 27 23.83 -27.13 22.54
N LEU A 28 24.75 -27.45 21.62
CA LEU A 28 26.08 -27.99 21.96
C LEU A 28 26.95 -26.99 22.73
N GLU A 29 26.82 -25.69 22.45
CA GLU A 29 27.57 -24.62 23.12
C GLU A 29 27.09 -24.38 24.57
N LEU A 30 25.86 -24.78 24.87
CA LEU A 30 25.22 -24.66 26.19
C LEU A 30 25.56 -25.81 27.16
N LEU A 31 26.10 -26.92 26.65
CA LEU A 31 26.45 -28.10 27.46
C LEU A 31 27.77 -27.93 28.24
N ASP A 32 28.71 -27.13 27.71
CA ASP A 32 30.05 -26.95 28.30
C ASP A 32 30.16 -25.72 29.23
N ARG A 33 29.04 -25.02 29.49
CA ARG A 33 29.04 -23.84 30.38
C ARG A 33 28.02 -24.02 31.50
N CYS A 34 28.49 -24.08 32.73
CA CYS A 34 27.62 -23.95 33.90
C CYS A 34 27.09 -22.51 33.93
N ILE A 35 25.85 -22.30 33.44
CA ILE A 35 25.20 -21.00 33.46
C ILE A 35 24.73 -20.72 34.89
N ASP A 36 25.30 -19.70 35.51
CA ASP A 36 24.79 -19.17 36.78
C ASP A 36 23.40 -18.55 36.54
N THR A 37 22.38 -19.24 37.04
CA THR A 37 20.97 -18.88 36.87
C THR A 37 20.45 -18.03 38.01
N THR A 38 21.28 -17.65 38.99
CA THR A 38 20.86 -16.92 40.19
C THR A 38 20.32 -15.51 39.92
N ARG A 39 20.63 -14.89 38.76
CA ARG A 39 20.22 -13.51 38.43
C ARG A 39 19.07 -13.36 37.42
N ARG A 40 18.44 -14.44 36.95
CA ARG A 40 17.24 -14.34 36.10
C ARG A 40 16.04 -14.98 36.77
N LEU A 41 15.17 -14.14 37.32
CA LEU A 41 13.80 -14.50 37.66
C LEU A 41 13.03 -14.71 36.36
N ILE A 42 12.81 -15.97 35.98
CA ILE A 42 11.56 -16.57 35.47
C ILE A 42 11.90 -18.00 34.98
N GLY A 43 11.34 -19.01 35.65
CA GLY A 43 11.05 -20.32 35.06
C GLY A 43 12.05 -21.48 35.20
N ILE A 44 13.30 -21.27 35.63
CA ILE A 44 14.28 -22.37 35.79
C ILE A 44 14.77 -22.42 37.25
N ARG A 45 14.73 -23.60 37.88
CA ARG A 45 15.23 -23.78 39.26
C ARG A 45 16.73 -23.46 39.30
N PRO A 46 17.21 -22.59 40.21
CA PRO A 46 18.62 -22.23 40.27
C PRO A 46 19.48 -23.45 40.64
N ARG A 47 20.60 -23.62 39.94
CA ARG A 47 21.66 -24.58 40.30
C ARG A 47 22.86 -23.82 40.85
N ILE A 48 23.49 -24.39 41.88
CA ILE A 48 24.77 -23.94 42.43
C ILE A 48 25.86 -24.75 41.72
N CYS A 49 26.78 -24.09 41.01
CA CYS A 49 27.93 -24.74 40.37
C CYS A 49 29.08 -24.85 41.39
N TYR A 50 29.59 -26.06 41.64
CA TYR A 50 30.74 -26.25 42.54
C TYR A 50 32.07 -26.06 41.76
N PRO A 51 33.09 -25.39 42.35
CA PRO A 51 34.36 -25.08 41.66
C PRO A 51 35.23 -26.27 41.21
N HIS A 52 34.82 -27.51 41.43
CA HIS A 52 35.65 -28.71 41.26
C HIS A 52 35.08 -29.77 40.31
N GLU A 53 34.07 -29.44 39.49
CA GLU A 53 33.60 -30.34 38.43
C GLU A 53 34.57 -30.32 37.24
N VAL A 54 35.32 -31.40 37.04
CA VAL A 54 36.25 -31.59 35.92
C VAL A 54 35.50 -32.12 34.69
N SER A 55 35.76 -31.54 33.53
CA SER A 55 35.15 -31.93 32.25
C SER A 55 35.56 -33.33 31.80
N VAL A 56 34.60 -34.13 31.35
CA VAL A 56 34.83 -35.45 30.76
C VAL A 56 35.37 -35.27 29.33
N PRO A 57 36.50 -35.90 28.93
CA PRO A 57 37.01 -35.81 27.56
C PRO A 57 36.07 -36.53 26.58
N ARG A 58 35.70 -35.87 25.47
CA ARG A 58 34.91 -36.49 24.39
C ARG A 58 35.74 -37.50 23.58
N PRO A 59 35.13 -38.57 23.05
CA PRO A 59 35.74 -39.37 22.00
C PRO A 59 35.84 -38.57 20.69
N PRO A 60 36.81 -38.90 19.79
CA PRO A 60 37.05 -38.14 18.58
C PRO A 60 35.85 -38.22 17.62
N ILE A 61 35.33 -37.05 17.23
CA ILE A 61 34.24 -36.91 16.26
C ILE A 61 34.80 -37.19 14.86
N LYS A 62 34.25 -38.20 14.18
CA LYS A 62 34.48 -38.39 12.73
C LYS A 62 33.71 -37.31 11.99
N TYR A 63 34.42 -36.42 11.31
CA TYR A 63 33.82 -35.42 10.44
C TYR A 63 33.39 -36.09 9.13
N GLU A 64 32.12 -36.48 9.04
CA GLU A 64 31.47 -36.58 7.73
C GLU A 64 31.07 -35.17 7.30
N ALA A 65 31.29 -34.84 6.03
CA ALA A 65 31.02 -33.52 5.47
C ALA A 65 29.52 -33.19 5.57
N LYS A 66 29.13 -32.44 6.61
CA LYS A 66 27.76 -31.93 6.75
C LYS A 66 27.45 -31.04 5.54
N VAL A 67 26.41 -31.42 4.79
CA VAL A 67 25.81 -30.58 3.74
C VAL A 67 25.43 -29.24 4.37
N ASP A 68 25.84 -28.14 3.75
CA ASP A 68 25.60 -26.78 4.25
C ASP A 68 24.11 -26.43 4.11
N VAL A 69 23.31 -26.78 5.12
CA VAL A 69 21.84 -26.55 5.22
C VAL A 69 21.44 -25.11 4.86
N ARG A 70 22.36 -24.16 5.01
CA ARG A 70 22.13 -22.76 4.66
C ARG A 70 22.08 -22.54 3.15
N LYS A 71 22.91 -23.25 2.38
CA LYS A 71 22.89 -23.19 0.91
C LYS A 71 21.60 -23.77 0.35
N GLU A 72 21.17 -24.90 0.91
CA GLU A 72 19.92 -25.56 0.51
C GLU A 72 18.70 -24.65 0.72
N LYS A 73 18.61 -23.96 1.87
CA LYS A 73 17.54 -22.99 2.15
C LYS A 73 17.57 -21.75 1.25
N GLU A 74 18.75 -21.31 0.86
CA GLU A 74 18.94 -20.16 -0.03
C GLU A 74 18.55 -20.51 -1.48
N GLU A 75 18.91 -21.71 -1.94
CA GLU A 75 18.52 -22.25 -3.24
C GLU A 75 17.01 -22.51 -3.32
N ASP A 76 16.42 -23.09 -2.27
CA ASP A 76 14.97 -23.28 -2.17
C ASP A 76 14.22 -21.93 -2.14
N GLY A 77 14.75 -20.94 -1.41
CA GLY A 77 14.19 -19.58 -1.37
C GLY A 77 14.21 -18.90 -2.75
N ARG A 78 15.31 -19.06 -3.50
CA ARG A 78 15.42 -18.54 -4.87
C ARG A 78 14.47 -19.26 -5.82
N ARG A 79 14.32 -20.58 -5.71
CA ARG A 79 13.37 -21.37 -6.51
C ARG A 79 11.93 -20.88 -6.31
N LEU A 80 11.51 -20.71 -5.04
CA LEU A 80 10.18 -20.21 -4.70
C LEU A 80 9.94 -18.79 -5.20
N ALA A 81 10.96 -17.92 -5.11
CA ALA A 81 10.85 -16.55 -5.59
C ALA A 81 10.74 -16.47 -7.12
N CYS A 82 11.48 -17.30 -7.86
CA CYS A 82 11.36 -17.40 -9.32
C CYS A 82 9.99 -17.97 -9.75
N GLU A 83 9.47 -18.98 -9.04
CA GLU A 83 8.12 -19.51 -9.30
C GLU A 83 7.04 -18.45 -9.07
N ALA A 84 7.17 -17.65 -8.00
CA ALA A 84 6.27 -16.53 -7.73
C ALA A 84 6.34 -15.44 -8.81
N GLN A 85 7.53 -15.14 -9.33
CA GLN A 85 7.72 -14.18 -10.43
C GLN A 85 7.05 -14.67 -11.72
N LYS A 86 7.25 -15.94 -12.09
CA LYS A 86 6.60 -16.56 -13.26
C LYS A 86 5.08 -16.55 -13.14
N ARG A 87 4.52 -16.84 -11.96
CA ARG A 87 3.07 -16.76 -11.72
C ARG A 87 2.53 -15.35 -11.91
N ARG A 88 3.25 -14.33 -11.45
CA ARG A 88 2.85 -12.91 -11.63
C ARG A 88 2.88 -12.50 -13.10
N LEU A 89 3.88 -12.95 -13.86
CA LEU A 89 3.98 -12.71 -15.30
C LEU A 89 2.84 -13.40 -16.05
N ALA A 90 2.55 -14.68 -15.76
CA ALA A 90 1.44 -15.39 -16.37
C ALA A 90 0.08 -14.71 -16.08
N GLN A 91 -0.17 -14.28 -14.84
CA GLN A 91 -1.36 -13.51 -14.49
C GLN A 91 -1.41 -12.14 -15.18
N ARG A 92 -0.26 -11.54 -15.48
CA ARG A 92 -0.19 -10.30 -16.26
C ARG A 92 -0.53 -10.55 -17.73
N GLU A 93 0.05 -11.58 -18.34
CA GLU A 93 -0.26 -11.97 -19.73
C GLU A 93 -1.73 -12.37 -19.90
N GLU A 94 -2.31 -13.09 -18.93
CA GLU A 94 -3.75 -13.40 -18.92
C GLU A 94 -4.60 -12.13 -18.85
N ARG A 95 -4.26 -11.18 -17.97
CA ARG A 95 -4.96 -9.89 -17.89
C ARG A 95 -4.84 -9.07 -19.17
N GLU A 96 -3.64 -8.98 -19.75
CA GLU A 96 -3.44 -8.27 -21.01
C GLU A 96 -4.19 -8.94 -22.17
N LYS A 97 -4.34 -10.26 -22.14
CA LYS A 97 -5.14 -11.01 -23.11
C LYS A 97 -6.64 -10.75 -22.91
N GLU A 98 -7.13 -10.75 -21.68
CA GLU A 98 -8.52 -10.39 -21.35
C GLU A 98 -8.85 -8.94 -21.77
N GLU A 99 -7.92 -8.00 -21.54
CA GLU A 99 -8.07 -6.60 -21.99
C GLU A 99 -8.10 -6.48 -23.52
N ARG A 100 -7.22 -7.20 -24.24
CA ARG A 100 -7.24 -7.22 -25.71
C ARG A 100 -8.50 -7.88 -26.26
N GLU A 101 -8.98 -8.96 -25.64
CA GLU A 101 -10.23 -9.63 -26.01
C GLU A 101 -11.44 -8.72 -25.74
N ALA A 102 -11.45 -7.99 -24.62
CA ALA A 102 -12.48 -6.99 -24.32
C ALA A 102 -12.49 -5.86 -25.36
N GLN A 103 -11.33 -5.30 -25.71
CA GLN A 103 -11.20 -4.24 -26.73
C GLN A 103 -11.58 -4.75 -28.14
N ALA A 104 -11.26 -5.98 -28.49
CA ALA A 104 -11.65 -6.60 -29.76
C ALA A 104 -13.17 -6.88 -29.83
N SER A 105 -13.78 -7.25 -28.71
CA SER A 105 -15.23 -7.49 -28.62
C SER A 105 -16.08 -6.22 -28.73
N GLU A 106 -15.53 -5.07 -28.29
CA GLU A 106 -16.17 -3.75 -28.41
C GLU A 106 -16.28 -3.28 -29.88
N HIS A 107 -15.41 -3.77 -30.76
CA HIS A 107 -15.40 -3.41 -32.19
C HIS A 107 -16.28 -4.30 -33.09
N VAL A 108 -16.86 -5.39 -32.59
CA VAL A 108 -17.62 -6.36 -33.43
C VAL A 108 -19.06 -6.62 -32.94
N GLY A 109 -19.48 -6.06 -31.80
CA GLY A 109 -20.72 -6.47 -31.12
C GLY A 109 -21.81 -5.42 -30.96
N GLY A 110 -22.18 -4.67 -32.01
CA GLY A 110 -23.37 -3.80 -31.99
C GLY A 110 -24.69 -4.57 -32.01
N LEU A 111 -24.96 -5.49 -31.05
CA LEU A 111 -26.26 -6.12 -30.76
C LEU A 111 -26.16 -7.19 -29.65
N SER A 112 -26.03 -6.80 -28.37
CA SER A 112 -26.47 -7.65 -27.24
C SER A 112 -26.62 -6.86 -25.93
N ARG A 113 -27.70 -6.09 -25.81
CA ARG A 113 -28.04 -5.31 -24.59
C ARG A 113 -28.85 -6.12 -23.54
N PHE A 114 -28.77 -7.45 -23.53
CA PHE A 114 -29.72 -8.27 -22.74
C PHE A 114 -29.18 -9.45 -21.93
N PHE A 115 -27.86 -9.71 -21.88
CA PHE A 115 -27.30 -10.71 -20.96
C PHE A 115 -26.09 -10.15 -20.22
N GLY A 116 -26.32 -9.64 -19.01
CA GLY A 116 -25.25 -9.11 -18.14
C GLY A 116 -25.67 -8.82 -16.70
N ASN A 117 -26.77 -9.42 -16.23
CA ASN A 117 -27.16 -9.40 -14.82
C ASN A 117 -27.05 -10.83 -14.27
N ILE A 118 -25.85 -11.24 -13.88
CA ILE A 118 -25.50 -12.27 -12.86
C ILE A 118 -23.96 -12.32 -12.81
N LYS A 119 -23.34 -11.35 -12.14
CA LYS A 119 -22.03 -11.51 -11.47
C LYS A 119 -21.73 -10.31 -10.55
N THR A 120 -22.72 -9.94 -9.73
CA THR A 120 -22.59 -8.89 -8.71
C THR A 120 -22.64 -9.49 -7.29
N ALA A 121 -21.93 -10.60 -7.11
CA ALA A 121 -21.75 -11.25 -5.82
C ALA A 121 -20.37 -11.91 -5.80
N VAL A 122 -19.33 -11.08 -5.75
CA VAL A 122 -17.98 -11.28 -5.19
C VAL A 122 -17.25 -9.98 -5.54
N GLY A 123 -16.84 -9.25 -4.51
CA GLY A 123 -16.30 -7.88 -4.63
C GLY A 123 -14.98 -7.82 -5.39
N LEU A 124 -15.06 -7.75 -6.71
CA LEU A 124 -13.98 -7.26 -7.57
C LEU A 124 -14.34 -5.83 -7.96
N GLY A 125 -13.59 -4.89 -7.38
CA GLY A 125 -13.69 -3.48 -7.69
C GLY A 125 -13.44 -3.24 -9.17
N HIS A 126 -14.22 -2.34 -9.75
CA HIS A 126 -14.00 -1.80 -11.08
C HIS A 126 -12.64 -1.08 -11.08
N VAL A 127 -11.61 -1.71 -11.62
CA VAL A 127 -10.29 -1.09 -11.78
C VAL A 127 -10.36 -0.21 -13.03
N VAL A 128 -10.24 1.10 -12.82
CA VAL A 128 -9.99 2.05 -13.90
C VAL A 128 -8.55 1.84 -14.36
N SER A 129 -8.35 1.56 -15.65
CA SER A 129 -7.03 1.45 -16.25
C SER A 129 -6.34 2.81 -16.16
N THR A 130 -5.27 2.89 -15.37
CA THR A 130 -4.36 4.03 -15.35
C THR A 130 -3.22 3.75 -16.32
N ASN A 131 -3.03 4.64 -17.30
CA ASN A 131 -1.86 4.71 -18.20
C ASN A 131 -0.55 5.13 -17.48
N GLU A 132 -0.44 4.90 -16.17
CA GLU A 132 0.81 5.08 -15.47
C GLU A 132 1.56 3.75 -15.50
N SER A 133 2.49 3.65 -16.43
CA SER A 133 3.52 2.61 -16.48
C SER A 133 4.29 2.61 -15.15
N LEU A 134 3.77 1.87 -14.18
CA LEU A 134 4.46 1.39 -12.99
C LEU A 134 5.45 0.27 -13.37
N ASP A 135 5.91 0.27 -14.62
CA ASP A 135 6.63 -0.80 -15.31
C ASP A 135 8.15 -0.73 -15.12
N ASP A 136 8.68 0.34 -14.53
CA ASP A 136 10.14 0.54 -14.40
C ASP A 136 10.69 0.26 -12.99
N VAL A 137 10.10 -0.68 -12.27
CA VAL A 137 10.87 -1.37 -11.21
C VAL A 137 11.41 -2.63 -11.86
N GLU A 138 12.58 -2.53 -12.48
CA GLU A 138 13.41 -3.69 -12.79
C GLU A 138 13.67 -4.43 -11.47
N TYR A 139 12.85 -5.43 -11.19
CA TYR A 139 13.18 -6.42 -10.19
C TYR A 139 14.36 -7.20 -10.74
N ALA A 140 15.47 -7.22 -10.00
CA ALA A 140 16.63 -8.04 -10.34
C ALA A 140 16.18 -9.44 -10.77
N ASP A 141 16.76 -9.98 -11.85
CA ASP A 141 16.35 -11.27 -12.42
C ASP A 141 16.59 -12.40 -11.41
N VAL A 142 15.56 -12.72 -10.64
CA VAL A 142 15.58 -13.78 -9.61
C VAL A 142 15.72 -15.16 -10.26
N CYS A 143 15.24 -15.29 -11.50
CA CYS A 143 15.28 -16.51 -12.31
C CYS A 143 16.59 -16.67 -13.10
N GLY A 144 17.39 -15.62 -13.23
CA GLY A 144 18.68 -15.62 -13.91
C GLY A 144 19.72 -16.49 -13.20
N THR A 145 20.85 -16.73 -13.87
CA THR A 145 22.01 -17.40 -13.24
C THR A 145 22.45 -16.60 -12.02
N ALA A 146 22.80 -17.28 -10.91
CA ALA A 146 23.38 -16.60 -9.77
C ALA A 146 24.61 -15.82 -10.23
N GLU A 147 24.55 -14.48 -10.13
CA GLU A 147 25.76 -13.70 -10.30
C GLU A 147 26.83 -14.27 -9.36
N PRO A 148 28.10 -14.33 -9.81
CA PRO A 148 29.18 -14.80 -8.96
C PRO A 148 29.10 -14.04 -7.65
N LYS A 149 29.09 -14.77 -6.53
CA LYS A 149 29.02 -14.18 -5.18
C LYS A 149 29.99 -13.02 -5.14
N GLU A 150 29.48 -11.80 -5.02
CA GLU A 150 30.31 -10.68 -4.59
C GLU A 150 31.01 -11.16 -3.32
N GLU A 151 32.35 -11.16 -3.34
CA GLU A 151 33.13 -11.48 -2.17
C GLU A 151 32.57 -10.63 -1.03
N LYS A 152 32.18 -11.29 0.08
CA LYS A 152 31.70 -10.57 1.26
C LYS A 152 32.72 -9.47 1.54
N PRO A 153 32.30 -8.19 1.58
CA PRO A 153 33.24 -7.09 1.72
C PRO A 153 34.11 -7.37 2.95
N GLN A 154 35.42 -7.27 2.77
CA GLN A 154 36.36 -7.55 3.84
C GLN A 154 36.03 -6.64 5.03
N VAL A 155 35.63 -7.24 6.15
CA VAL A 155 35.25 -6.49 7.36
C VAL A 155 36.48 -5.73 7.83
N THR A 156 36.47 -4.40 7.67
CA THR A 156 37.60 -3.59 8.11
C THR A 156 37.60 -3.52 9.64
N LEU A 157 38.79 -3.33 10.25
CA LEU A 157 38.90 -3.09 11.69
C LEU A 157 38.06 -1.87 12.13
N ARG A 158 37.89 -0.89 11.23
CA ARG A 158 37.09 0.29 11.47
C ARG A 158 35.60 -0.02 11.54
N ASP A 159 35.09 -0.88 10.65
CA ASP A 159 33.67 -1.28 10.65
C ASP A 159 33.35 -2.14 11.87
N ALA A 160 34.26 -3.06 12.23
CA ALA A 160 34.14 -3.85 13.45
C ALA A 160 34.10 -2.97 14.71
N GLN A 161 34.93 -1.91 14.77
CA GLN A 161 34.91 -0.94 15.86
C GLN A 161 33.66 -0.06 15.84
N ALA A 162 33.15 0.29 14.67
CA ALA A 162 31.96 1.10 14.51
C ALA A 162 30.70 0.37 15.03
N HIS A 163 30.63 -0.96 14.88
CA HIS A 163 29.60 -1.80 15.50
C HIS A 163 29.69 -1.89 17.03
N LEU A 164 30.80 -1.49 17.65
CA LEU A 164 30.92 -1.36 19.10
C LEU A 164 30.32 -0.04 19.63
N SER A 165 29.90 0.88 18.75
CA SER A 165 29.21 2.11 19.19
C SER A 165 27.90 1.78 19.89
N LYS A 166 27.67 2.42 21.03
CA LYS A 166 26.43 2.30 21.81
C LYS A 166 25.23 2.99 21.14
N ASP A 167 25.48 3.95 20.26
CA ASP A 167 24.44 4.74 19.58
C ASP A 167 24.76 4.95 18.09
N THR A 168 24.65 3.86 17.32
CA THR A 168 24.86 3.88 15.86
C THR A 168 23.88 4.80 15.13
N LEU A 169 22.71 5.08 15.70
CA LEU A 169 21.73 6.02 15.14
C LEU A 169 22.17 7.48 15.34
N GLY A 170 22.58 7.84 16.56
CA GLY A 170 23.11 9.18 16.84
C GLY A 170 24.37 9.49 16.02
N ASP A 171 25.22 8.49 15.82
CA ASP A 171 26.45 8.65 15.04
C ASP A 171 26.18 8.83 13.54
N SER A 172 25.27 8.04 12.94
CA SER A 172 24.84 8.23 11.55
C SER A 172 24.18 9.60 11.32
N LEU A 173 23.37 10.08 12.27
CA LEU A 173 22.82 11.44 12.22
C LEU A 173 23.91 12.52 12.25
N ARG A 174 24.96 12.34 13.07
CA ARG A 174 26.10 13.26 13.11
C ARG A 174 26.92 13.21 11.82
N PHE A 175 27.07 12.02 11.24
CA PHE A 175 27.72 11.81 9.95
C PHE A 175 27.03 12.61 8.83
N VAL A 176 25.72 12.39 8.63
CA VAL A 176 24.94 13.14 7.62
C VAL A 176 24.95 14.64 7.91
N ASN A 177 24.83 15.06 9.16
CA ASN A 177 24.88 16.49 9.49
C ASN A 177 26.24 17.14 9.14
N LYS A 178 27.36 16.42 9.29
CA LYS A 178 28.68 16.89 8.86
C LYS A 178 28.75 16.99 7.33
N LEU A 179 28.24 15.98 6.62
CA LEU A 179 28.15 15.96 5.16
C LEU A 179 27.37 17.17 4.64
N TYR A 180 26.21 17.44 5.23
CA TYR A 180 25.34 18.55 4.84
C TYR A 180 25.87 19.91 5.30
N ASN A 181 26.66 19.98 6.35
CA ASN A 181 27.39 21.21 6.68
C ASN A 181 28.43 21.55 5.61
N ARG A 182 29.06 20.55 5.01
CA ARG A 182 30.02 20.75 3.91
C ARG A 182 29.29 21.16 2.62
N ALA A 183 28.20 20.48 2.27
CA ALA A 183 27.45 20.75 1.04
C ALA A 183 26.65 22.07 1.10
N PHE A 184 25.94 22.32 2.19
CA PHE A 184 24.97 23.44 2.28
C PHE A 184 25.41 24.57 3.20
N GLY A 185 26.54 24.44 3.88
CA GLY A 185 26.93 25.29 4.99
C GLY A 185 26.18 24.98 6.28
N LYS A 186 26.58 25.67 7.36
CA LYS A 186 25.89 25.60 8.66
C LYS A 186 24.51 26.30 8.57
N PRO A 187 23.49 25.84 9.32
CA PRO A 187 22.24 26.56 9.44
C PRO A 187 22.47 28.01 9.89
N LYS A 188 21.68 28.96 9.37
CA LYS A 188 21.74 30.38 9.78
C LYS A 188 21.23 30.60 11.20
N THR A 189 20.35 29.72 11.67
CA THR A 189 19.85 29.72 13.05
C THR A 189 20.91 29.13 13.98
N SER A 190 20.98 29.63 15.22
CA SER A 190 21.82 29.06 16.29
C SER A 190 21.55 27.57 16.54
N ASP A 191 20.36 27.11 16.18
CA ASP A 191 19.96 25.71 16.27
C ASP A 191 20.61 24.81 15.22
N ARG A 192 21.14 23.68 15.69
CA ARG A 192 21.57 22.57 14.85
C ARG A 192 20.37 21.97 14.09
N ARG A 193 20.64 21.31 12.97
CA ARG A 193 19.65 20.50 12.25
C ARG A 193 18.99 19.52 13.23
N ARG A 194 17.69 19.70 13.47
CA ARG A 194 16.90 18.87 14.37
C ARG A 194 16.58 17.53 13.72
N VAL A 195 16.44 16.50 14.54
CA VAL A 195 16.08 15.15 14.10
C VAL A 195 14.57 15.12 13.85
N PRO A 196 14.10 14.63 12.69
CA PRO A 196 12.67 14.41 12.45
C PRO A 196 12.06 13.43 13.47
N SER A 197 10.82 13.67 13.89
CA SER A 197 10.09 12.77 14.80
C SER A 197 9.84 11.40 14.15
N HIS A 198 9.64 10.35 14.95
CA HIS A 198 9.32 9.01 14.44
C HIS A 198 7.85 8.91 14.00
N MET A 199 7.51 9.54 12.88
CA MET A 199 6.19 9.52 12.26
C MET A 199 6.28 8.93 10.83
N PRO A 200 5.18 8.39 10.26
CA PRO A 200 5.18 8.00 8.86
C PRO A 200 5.40 9.24 7.98
N PHE A 201 6.23 9.09 6.96
CA PHE A 201 6.53 10.15 6.00
C PHE A 201 6.26 9.65 4.59
N LEU A 202 5.64 10.50 3.77
CA LEU A 202 5.60 10.30 2.33
C LEU A 202 6.87 10.87 1.72
N VAL A 203 7.45 10.14 0.77
CA VAL A 203 8.75 10.45 0.18
C VAL A 203 8.61 10.46 -1.34
N GLN A 204 9.08 11.53 -1.96
CA GLN A 204 9.07 11.66 -3.42
C GLN A 204 10.28 10.92 -4.01
N LYS A 205 10.01 10.01 -4.95
CA LYS A 205 11.07 9.19 -5.57
C LYS A 205 12.09 10.03 -6.35
N SER A 206 11.66 11.09 -7.03
CA SER A 206 12.54 12.00 -7.78
C SER A 206 13.63 12.59 -6.88
N ILE A 207 13.25 13.15 -5.73
CA ILE A 207 14.17 13.74 -4.76
C ILE A 207 15.11 12.69 -4.16
N ILE A 208 14.64 11.46 -3.93
CA ILE A 208 15.53 10.38 -3.48
C ILE A 208 16.56 10.03 -4.55
N ARG A 209 16.18 10.00 -5.84
CA ARG A 209 17.15 9.79 -6.93
C ARG A 209 18.20 10.90 -6.95
N GLU A 210 17.76 12.16 -6.86
CA GLU A 210 18.66 13.32 -6.80
C GLU A 210 19.65 13.24 -5.62
N ILE A 211 19.20 12.84 -4.43
CA ILE A 211 20.07 12.60 -3.27
C ILE A 211 21.08 11.48 -3.56
N LYS A 212 20.64 10.39 -4.19
CA LYS A 212 21.53 9.28 -4.57
C LYS A 212 22.57 9.70 -5.60
N ASP A 213 22.22 10.61 -6.52
CA ASP A 213 23.13 11.12 -7.54
C ASP A 213 24.19 12.05 -6.92
N HIS A 214 23.83 12.83 -5.90
CA HIS A 214 24.77 13.71 -5.20
C HIS A 214 25.70 12.98 -4.22
N TRP A 215 25.23 11.92 -3.56
CA TRP A 215 25.99 11.17 -2.54
C TRP A 215 26.00 9.67 -2.85
N THR A 216 26.41 9.34 -4.08
CA THR A 216 26.41 7.96 -4.57
C THR A 216 27.27 7.05 -3.72
N GLN A 217 28.47 7.52 -3.34
CA GLN A 217 29.40 6.73 -2.54
C GLN A 217 28.83 6.46 -1.14
N GLU A 218 28.35 7.49 -0.43
CA GLU A 218 27.82 7.31 0.92
C GLU A 218 26.57 6.44 0.95
N ILE A 219 25.73 6.51 -0.09
CA ILE A 219 24.56 5.64 -0.23
C ILE A 219 24.96 4.20 -0.55
N GLN A 220 25.95 3.98 -1.42
CA GLN A 220 26.48 2.65 -1.72
C GLN A 220 27.07 2.01 -0.47
N ASP A 221 27.89 2.74 0.29
CA ASP A 221 28.44 2.29 1.57
C ASP A 221 27.30 1.92 2.54
N THR A 222 26.29 2.78 2.67
CA THR A 222 25.11 2.52 3.50
C THR A 222 24.39 1.24 3.07
N SER A 223 24.26 0.99 1.76
CA SER A 223 23.60 -0.21 1.23
C SER A 223 24.42 -1.49 1.40
N ALA A 224 25.75 -1.38 1.49
CA ALA A 224 26.64 -2.50 1.75
C ALA A 224 26.57 -2.98 3.21
N HIS A 225 26.15 -2.11 4.14
CA HIS A 225 26.01 -2.48 5.54
C HIS A 225 24.76 -3.33 5.78
N ARG A 226 24.97 -4.55 6.31
CA ARG A 226 23.87 -5.44 6.73
C ARG A 226 23.09 -4.91 7.95
N PHE A 227 23.78 -4.23 8.86
CA PHE A 227 23.23 -3.67 10.09
C PHE A 227 23.61 -2.20 10.19
N ARG A 228 22.79 -1.42 10.90
CA ARG A 228 22.99 0.02 11.07
C ARG A 228 24.43 0.35 11.47
N HIS A 229 25.04 1.23 10.70
CA HIS A 229 26.42 1.66 10.84
C HIS A 229 26.50 3.16 11.17
N PRO A 230 27.49 3.59 11.98
CA PRO A 230 27.74 5.00 12.30
C PRO A 230 27.95 5.95 11.10
N GLN A 231 28.25 5.41 9.91
CA GLN A 231 28.46 6.19 8.69
C GLN A 231 27.31 6.03 7.69
N ASP A 232 26.17 5.49 8.12
CA ASP A 232 25.00 5.38 7.26
C ASP A 232 24.39 6.75 6.94
N MET A 233 23.91 6.86 5.70
CA MET A 233 22.99 7.90 5.27
C MET A 233 21.64 7.67 5.95
N GLN A 234 21.40 8.38 7.05
CA GLN A 234 20.10 8.30 7.72
C GLN A 234 19.02 8.88 6.80
N PHE A 235 18.08 8.04 6.40
CA PHE A 235 17.12 8.31 5.33
C PHE A 235 16.24 9.56 5.56
N SER A 236 15.49 9.63 6.67
CA SER A 236 14.54 10.73 6.92
C SER A 236 15.26 12.07 7.14
N PHE A 237 16.35 12.06 7.89
CA PHE A 237 17.19 13.23 8.13
C PHE A 237 17.81 13.73 6.82
N SER A 238 18.32 12.82 5.99
CA SER A 238 18.87 13.16 4.67
C SER A 238 17.81 13.81 3.79
N TYR A 239 16.62 13.21 3.68
CA TYR A 239 15.53 13.72 2.85
C TYR A 239 15.05 15.11 3.26
N PHE A 240 14.66 15.31 4.53
CA PHE A 240 14.09 16.59 4.96
C PHE A 240 15.11 17.72 4.93
N HIS A 241 16.36 17.46 5.32
CA HIS A 241 17.38 18.51 5.30
C HIS A 241 17.92 18.77 3.90
N TYR A 242 17.81 17.80 2.99
CA TYR A 242 18.04 18.01 1.57
C TYR A 242 16.98 18.96 1.02
N LEU A 243 15.69 18.65 1.16
CA LEU A 243 14.59 19.49 0.68
C LEU A 243 14.69 20.95 1.14
N ILE A 244 15.00 21.18 2.42
CA ILE A 244 15.16 22.54 2.98
C ILE A 244 16.32 23.31 2.32
N ASN A 245 17.36 22.62 1.86
CA ASN A 245 18.56 23.23 1.30
C ASN A 245 18.73 22.99 -0.21
N ARG A 246 17.80 22.29 -0.87
CA ARG A 246 17.86 21.89 -2.28
C ARG A 246 18.17 23.08 -3.17
N ALA A 247 17.46 24.19 -2.99
CA ALA A 247 17.64 25.44 -3.72
C ALA A 247 19.06 26.05 -3.67
N LYS A 248 19.96 25.60 -2.78
CA LYS A 248 21.37 26.05 -2.73
C LYS A 248 22.26 25.36 -3.76
N ILE A 249 21.95 24.12 -4.12
CA ILE A 249 22.71 23.31 -5.07
C ILE A 249 21.94 23.09 -6.37
N HIS A 250 20.62 23.13 -6.30
CA HIS A 250 19.69 22.91 -7.39
C HIS A 250 18.64 24.03 -7.40
N PRO A 251 18.95 25.19 -8.03
CA PRO A 251 18.02 26.31 -8.09
C PRO A 251 16.79 25.95 -8.94
N HIS A 252 15.61 26.33 -8.47
CA HIS A 252 14.35 26.07 -9.19
C HIS A 252 14.35 26.76 -10.56
N THR A 253 14.16 25.97 -11.61
CA THR A 253 13.84 26.46 -12.95
C THR A 253 12.33 26.65 -13.10
N LEU A 254 11.89 27.32 -14.17
CA LEU A 254 10.46 27.54 -14.39
C LEU A 254 9.74 26.22 -14.72
N GLU A 255 10.41 25.32 -15.43
CA GLU A 255 9.93 23.98 -15.79
C GLU A 255 9.73 23.11 -14.54
N GLU A 256 10.64 23.22 -13.55
CA GLU A 256 10.48 22.55 -12.26
C GLU A 256 9.34 23.15 -11.46
N ILE A 257 9.20 24.48 -11.46
CA ILE A 257 8.09 25.12 -10.78
C ILE A 257 6.76 24.67 -11.39
N TRP A 258 6.70 24.61 -12.72
CA TRP A 258 5.57 24.10 -13.47
C TRP A 258 5.23 22.68 -13.05
N SER A 259 6.16 21.75 -13.21
CA SER A 259 5.90 20.31 -13.01
C SER A 259 5.75 19.87 -11.56
N GLU A 260 6.32 20.60 -10.59
CA GLU A 260 6.24 20.25 -9.16
C GLU A 260 5.14 20.99 -8.41
N TYR A 261 4.79 22.23 -8.80
CA TYR A 261 3.89 23.08 -8.00
C TYR A 261 2.64 23.56 -8.73
N LEU A 262 2.65 23.62 -10.07
CA LEU A 262 1.54 24.20 -10.84
C LEU A 262 0.70 23.13 -11.54
N ASP A 263 1.34 22.26 -12.33
CA ASP A 263 0.72 21.16 -13.09
C ASP A 263 0.61 19.91 -12.21
N ALA A 264 -0.35 19.94 -11.28
CA ALA A 264 -0.51 18.92 -10.25
C ALA A 264 -0.93 17.57 -10.83
N ASN A 265 -1.74 17.58 -11.89
CA ASN A 265 -2.20 16.37 -12.58
C ASN A 265 -1.19 15.87 -13.65
N ARG A 266 -0.17 16.67 -14.00
CA ARG A 266 0.88 16.39 -15.00
C ARG A 266 0.34 16.19 -16.41
N ASN A 267 -0.68 16.95 -16.79
CA ASN A 267 -1.26 16.89 -18.14
C ASN A 267 -0.67 17.95 -19.09
N GLY A 268 0.25 18.80 -18.61
CA GLY A 268 0.90 19.86 -19.39
C GLY A 268 0.04 21.12 -19.59
N ILE A 269 -1.07 21.23 -18.88
CA ILE A 269 -2.07 22.29 -19.01
C ILE A 269 -2.42 22.80 -17.60
N LEU A 270 -2.55 24.12 -17.42
CA LEU A 270 -3.14 24.67 -16.17
C LEU A 270 -4.65 24.81 -16.30
N ASP A 271 -5.37 24.12 -15.41
CA ASP A 271 -6.78 24.35 -15.17
C ASP A 271 -7.03 25.52 -14.20
N GLU A 272 -8.30 25.84 -13.93
CA GLU A 272 -8.67 26.98 -13.07
C GLU A 272 -8.16 26.85 -11.62
N SER A 273 -8.07 25.62 -11.09
CA SER A 273 -7.57 25.37 -9.73
C SER A 273 -6.04 25.52 -9.68
N GLU A 274 -5.38 25.10 -10.74
CA GLU A 274 -3.93 25.22 -10.91
C GLU A 274 -3.52 26.69 -11.14
N VAL A 275 -4.33 27.47 -11.87
CA VAL A 275 -4.16 28.93 -11.99
C VAL A 275 -4.32 29.63 -10.63
N LEU A 276 -5.29 29.21 -9.81
CA LEU A 276 -5.45 29.74 -8.45
C LEU A 276 -4.24 29.40 -7.56
N THR A 277 -3.69 28.19 -7.71
CA THR A 277 -2.47 27.76 -7.03
C THR A 277 -1.28 28.61 -7.45
N ALA A 278 -1.15 28.88 -8.76
CA ALA A 278 -0.17 29.80 -9.30
C ALA A 278 -0.36 31.20 -8.69
N ALA A 279 -1.55 31.80 -8.76
CA ALA A 279 -1.81 33.12 -8.18
C ALA A 279 -1.44 33.18 -6.68
N SER A 280 -1.74 32.11 -5.94
CA SER A 280 -1.39 31.98 -4.52
C SER A 280 0.11 31.91 -4.28
N LEU A 281 0.89 31.31 -5.18
CA LEU A 281 2.36 31.28 -5.09
C LEU A 281 2.99 32.64 -5.35
N ALA A 282 2.44 33.43 -6.29
CA ALA A 282 2.96 34.77 -6.60
C ALA A 282 2.55 35.85 -5.60
N HIS A 283 1.34 35.79 -5.06
CA HIS A 283 0.79 36.84 -4.18
C HIS A 283 1.00 36.55 -2.69
N GLY A 284 0.95 35.27 -2.29
CA GLY A 284 0.87 34.87 -0.89
C GLY A 284 -0.45 34.15 -0.56
N ASP A 285 -0.72 33.96 0.72
CA ASP A 285 -1.87 33.16 1.16
C ASP A 285 -3.18 33.89 0.82
N ALA A 286 -4.10 33.20 0.12
CA ALA A 286 -5.40 33.71 -0.34
C ALA A 286 -5.32 34.99 -1.22
N PRO A 287 -4.98 34.86 -2.52
CA PRO A 287 -4.94 36.00 -3.43
C PRO A 287 -6.34 36.63 -3.61
N PRO A 288 -6.47 37.96 -3.71
CA PRO A 288 -7.71 38.61 -4.07
C PRO A 288 -8.17 38.19 -5.47
N GLU A 289 -9.48 38.12 -5.70
CA GLU A 289 -10.07 37.72 -7.00
C GLU A 289 -9.56 38.58 -8.17
N ILE A 290 -9.36 39.89 -7.92
CA ILE A 290 -8.81 40.82 -8.91
C ILE A 290 -7.42 40.36 -9.36
N PHE A 291 -6.57 39.96 -8.41
CA PHE A 291 -5.22 39.48 -8.73
C PHE A 291 -5.26 38.15 -9.49
N VAL A 292 -6.16 37.24 -9.13
CA VAL A 292 -6.35 35.97 -9.88
C VAL A 292 -6.77 36.28 -11.32
N SER A 293 -7.65 37.26 -11.53
CA SER A 293 -8.07 37.68 -12.86
C SER A 293 -6.94 38.30 -13.69
N GLU A 294 -6.07 39.12 -13.07
CA GLU A 294 -4.86 39.67 -13.73
C GLU A 294 -3.90 38.57 -14.17
N VAL A 295 -3.70 37.56 -13.32
CA VAL A 295 -2.87 36.39 -13.64
C VAL A 295 -3.48 35.60 -14.79
N ARG A 296 -4.79 35.33 -14.73
CA ARG A 296 -5.51 34.62 -15.80
C ARG A 296 -5.36 35.36 -17.12
N GLU A 297 -5.57 36.67 -17.14
CA GLU A 297 -5.45 37.49 -18.35
C GLU A 297 -4.03 37.47 -18.93
N CYS A 298 -2.99 37.46 -18.08
CA CYS A 298 -1.61 37.43 -18.56
C CYS A 298 -1.20 36.08 -19.15
N VAL A 299 -1.64 34.98 -18.54
CA VAL A 299 -1.21 33.62 -18.93
C VAL A 299 -2.16 33.01 -19.98
N GLN A 300 -3.39 33.52 -20.12
CA GLN A 300 -4.35 32.99 -21.07
C GLN A 300 -3.96 33.33 -22.52
N PRO A 301 -3.83 32.34 -23.41
CA PRO A 301 -3.53 32.62 -24.81
C PRO A 301 -4.71 33.30 -25.52
N ASN A 302 -4.38 34.03 -26.58
CA ASN A 302 -5.38 34.71 -27.41
C ASN A 302 -6.45 33.74 -27.92
N LYS A 303 -7.73 34.13 -27.74
CA LYS A 303 -8.88 33.38 -28.24
C LYS A 303 -8.80 33.27 -29.77
N ARG A 304 -9.03 32.07 -30.30
CA ARG A 304 -9.03 31.82 -31.75
C ARG A 304 -10.46 31.65 -32.23
N GLU A 305 -10.86 32.40 -33.25
CA GLU A 305 -12.16 32.23 -33.89
C GLU A 305 -12.04 31.24 -35.04
N LYS A 306 -12.86 30.19 -35.01
CA LYS A 306 -13.01 29.22 -36.09
C LYS A 306 -14.34 29.46 -36.76
N VAL A 307 -14.32 30.12 -37.91
CA VAL A 307 -15.51 30.36 -38.72
C VAL A 307 -15.69 29.19 -39.69
N ARG A 308 -16.88 28.58 -39.70
CA ARG A 308 -17.31 27.56 -40.66
C ARG A 308 -18.54 28.06 -41.41
N GLU A 309 -18.49 27.99 -42.72
CA GLU A 309 -19.65 28.26 -43.56
C GLU A 309 -20.35 26.94 -43.89
N ILE A 310 -21.61 26.80 -43.51
CA ILE A 310 -22.42 25.61 -43.71
C ILE A 310 -23.50 25.97 -44.74
N PRO A 311 -23.51 25.34 -45.94
CA PRO A 311 -24.58 25.55 -46.90
C PRO A 311 -25.86 24.84 -46.43
N THR A 312 -26.96 25.57 -46.36
CA THR A 312 -28.31 25.07 -46.04
C THR A 312 -29.29 25.41 -47.15
N ALA A 313 -30.45 24.73 -47.20
CA ALA A 313 -31.45 24.89 -48.27
C ALA A 313 -32.00 26.33 -48.42
N GLU A 314 -31.87 27.16 -47.39
CA GLU A 314 -32.36 28.54 -47.33
C GLU A 314 -31.25 29.61 -47.43
N GLY A 315 -29.98 29.19 -47.55
CA GLY A 315 -28.81 30.09 -47.62
C GLY A 315 -27.56 29.53 -46.93
N THR A 316 -26.49 30.33 -46.85
CA THR A 316 -25.22 29.96 -46.19
C THR A 316 -25.21 30.41 -44.74
N LEU A 317 -25.13 29.48 -43.79
CA LEU A 317 -24.99 29.77 -42.36
C LEU A 317 -23.50 29.96 -42.02
N ARG A 318 -23.16 31.09 -41.39
CA ARG A 318 -21.82 31.34 -40.81
C ARG A 318 -21.83 30.95 -39.34
N LEU A 319 -21.17 29.85 -38.99
CA LEU A 319 -20.94 29.42 -37.62
C LEU A 319 -19.56 29.91 -37.17
N SER A 320 -19.51 30.85 -36.23
CA SER A 320 -18.26 31.25 -35.57
C SER A 320 -18.12 30.55 -34.22
N GLU A 321 -17.17 29.63 -34.09
CA GLU A 321 -16.79 28.98 -32.84
C GLU A 321 -15.59 29.72 -32.22
N THR A 322 -15.74 30.32 -31.04
CA THR A 322 -14.60 30.90 -30.31
C THR A 322 -13.92 29.82 -29.47
N LEU A 323 -12.68 29.47 -29.81
CA LEU A 323 -11.87 28.50 -29.09
C LEU A 323 -10.99 29.23 -28.07
N THR A 324 -11.10 28.86 -26.80
CA THR A 324 -10.19 29.25 -25.72
C THR A 324 -9.07 28.21 -25.60
N PRO A 325 -7.84 28.51 -26.04
CA PRO A 325 -6.76 27.53 -25.95
C PRO A 325 -6.37 27.30 -24.48
N TYR A 326 -5.83 26.11 -24.21
CA TYR A 326 -5.32 25.74 -22.90
C TYR A 326 -4.08 26.55 -22.51
N ILE A 327 -3.92 26.78 -21.20
CA ILE A 327 -2.74 27.43 -20.64
C ILE A 327 -1.60 26.42 -20.55
N THR A 328 -0.46 26.72 -21.17
CA THR A 328 0.74 25.85 -21.19
C THR A 328 1.96 26.56 -20.61
N LEU A 329 3.05 25.82 -20.41
CA LEU A 329 4.32 26.38 -19.91
C LEU A 329 4.82 27.54 -20.79
N GLU A 330 4.70 27.44 -22.11
CA GLU A 330 5.08 28.50 -23.04
C GLU A 330 4.31 29.81 -22.78
N ASN A 331 3.05 29.71 -22.35
CA ASN A 331 2.25 30.88 -22.02
C ASN A 331 2.72 31.53 -20.70
N LEU A 332 3.20 30.72 -19.75
CA LEU A 332 3.78 31.21 -18.52
C LEU A 332 5.11 31.95 -18.77
N GLU A 333 5.95 31.42 -19.66
CA GLU A 333 7.20 32.06 -20.11
C GLU A 333 6.95 33.42 -20.78
N GLN A 334 5.85 33.55 -21.51
CA GLN A 334 5.42 34.80 -22.16
C GLN A 334 4.88 35.85 -21.17
N CYS A 335 4.70 35.51 -19.89
CA CYS A 335 4.27 36.42 -18.83
C CYS A 335 5.40 36.66 -17.79
N PRO A 336 6.43 37.46 -18.11
CA PRO A 336 7.65 37.57 -17.30
C PRO A 336 7.42 38.20 -15.92
N SER A 337 6.49 39.13 -15.78
CA SER A 337 6.15 39.77 -14.51
C SER A 337 5.59 38.77 -13.49
N PHE A 338 4.83 37.78 -13.97
CA PHE A 338 4.26 36.72 -13.16
C PHE A 338 5.24 35.57 -12.95
N ALA A 339 5.94 35.11 -14.00
CA ALA A 339 6.96 34.07 -13.89
C ALA A 339 8.05 34.46 -12.87
N TRP A 340 8.48 35.73 -12.85
CA TRP A 340 9.41 36.23 -11.84
C TRP A 340 8.83 36.15 -10.41
N LYS A 341 7.56 36.55 -10.22
CA LYS A 341 6.87 36.47 -8.93
C LYS A 341 6.72 35.02 -8.45
N GLN A 342 6.44 34.08 -9.36
CA GLN A 342 6.43 32.64 -9.06
C GLN A 342 7.77 32.17 -8.51
N MET A 343 8.85 32.44 -9.24
CA MET A 343 10.20 32.03 -8.82
C MET A 343 10.56 32.61 -7.44
N MET A 344 10.18 33.86 -7.18
CA MET A 344 10.45 34.49 -5.88
C MET A 344 9.53 33.95 -4.77
N GLY A 345 8.27 33.66 -5.08
CA GLY A 345 7.29 33.05 -4.18
C GLY A 345 7.70 31.65 -3.70
N THR A 346 8.15 30.80 -4.63
CA THR A 346 8.68 29.46 -4.32
C THR A 346 9.92 29.54 -3.43
N ARG A 347 10.79 30.52 -3.64
CA ARG A 347 11.97 30.74 -2.78
C ARG A 347 11.59 31.21 -1.37
N ALA A 348 10.48 31.92 -1.23
CA ALA A 348 10.01 32.47 0.04
C ALA A 348 9.27 31.42 0.89
N ARG A 349 8.48 30.53 0.27
CA ARG A 349 7.71 29.50 0.99
C ARG A 349 8.59 28.30 1.36
N ARG A 350 8.61 27.98 2.66
CA ARG A 350 9.29 26.79 3.23
C ARG A 350 8.31 25.95 4.04
N THR A 351 7.15 25.64 3.48
CA THR A 351 6.17 24.80 4.18
C THR A 351 6.68 23.36 4.20
N LYS A 352 6.98 22.87 5.40
CA LYS A 352 7.50 21.51 5.61
C LYS A 352 6.39 20.46 5.59
N PHE A 353 5.20 20.86 6.04
CA PHE A 353 4.02 20.02 6.19
C PHE A 353 2.77 20.88 6.01
N VAL A 354 1.74 20.31 5.40
CA VAL A 354 0.38 20.87 5.37
C VAL A 354 -0.46 19.99 6.30
N CYS A 355 -0.91 20.53 7.42
CA CYS A 355 -1.76 19.82 8.36
C CYS A 355 -3.21 20.26 8.14
N ILE A 356 -4.04 19.34 7.64
CA ILE A 356 -5.49 19.55 7.49
C ILE A 356 -6.16 18.59 8.44
N ASN A 357 -6.97 19.11 9.37
CA ASN A 357 -7.80 18.27 10.23
C ASN A 357 -9.15 18.06 9.54
N ASP A 358 -9.34 16.87 8.97
CA ASP A 358 -10.56 16.46 8.27
C ASP A 358 -11.56 15.72 9.17
N ASP A 359 -11.17 15.40 10.42
CA ASP A 359 -12.02 14.75 11.43
C ASP A 359 -13.05 15.73 12.03
N MET A 360 -14.11 16.00 11.28
CA MET A 360 -15.21 16.88 11.66
C MET A 360 -16.43 16.06 12.10
N LYS A 361 -16.97 16.34 13.30
CA LYS A 361 -18.15 15.63 13.82
C LYS A 361 -19.42 15.86 13.00
N ASN A 362 -19.72 17.12 12.65
CA ASN A 362 -20.92 17.53 11.91
C ASN A 362 -20.59 18.63 10.88
N PRO A 363 -19.82 18.33 9.82
CA PRO A 363 -19.49 19.34 8.82
C PRO A 363 -20.71 19.72 7.98
N SER A 364 -20.81 20.99 7.59
CA SER A 364 -21.79 21.38 6.57
C SER A 364 -21.41 20.77 5.21
N THR A 365 -22.38 20.63 4.33
CA THR A 365 -22.16 20.16 2.95
C THR A 365 -21.17 21.06 2.21
N ALA A 366 -21.29 22.38 2.38
CA ALA A 366 -20.38 23.36 1.78
C ALA A 366 -18.93 23.18 2.25
N VAL A 367 -18.68 23.01 3.55
CA VAL A 367 -17.32 22.80 4.07
C VAL A 367 -16.74 21.48 3.57
N SER A 368 -17.57 20.43 3.50
CA SER A 368 -17.15 19.14 2.95
C SER A 368 -16.77 19.23 1.47
N GLN A 369 -17.52 20.02 0.69
CA GLN A 369 -17.23 20.28 -0.72
C GLN A 369 -15.92 21.05 -0.90
N ILE A 370 -15.70 22.12 -0.14
CA ILE A 370 -14.46 22.90 -0.17
C ILE A 370 -13.24 22.02 0.15
N LEU A 371 -13.35 21.20 1.21
CA LEU A 371 -12.28 20.28 1.58
C LEU A 371 -12.00 19.26 0.47
N HIS A 372 -13.05 18.79 -0.19
CA HIS A 372 -12.93 17.84 -1.29
C HIS A 372 -12.28 18.47 -2.53
N GLU A 373 -12.70 19.68 -2.89
CA GLU A 373 -12.10 20.47 -3.97
C GLU A 373 -10.62 20.77 -3.69
N LEU A 374 -10.26 21.07 -2.44
CA LEU A 374 -8.87 21.23 -2.02
C LEU A 374 -8.06 19.94 -2.20
N PHE A 375 -8.60 18.79 -1.80
CA PHE A 375 -7.89 17.52 -2.00
C PHE A 375 -7.74 17.17 -3.47
N LEU A 376 -8.75 17.44 -4.31
CA LEU A 376 -8.68 17.20 -5.75
C LEU A 376 -7.74 18.17 -6.47
N SER A 377 -7.60 19.41 -6.00
CA SER A 377 -6.65 20.35 -6.59
C SER A 377 -5.20 19.99 -6.25
N ILE A 378 -4.92 19.50 -5.04
CA ILE A 378 -3.56 19.11 -4.62
C ILE A 378 -3.21 17.70 -5.09
N TRP A 379 -4.17 16.78 -5.05
CA TRP A 379 -4.01 15.36 -5.40
C TRP A 379 -5.12 14.90 -6.35
N PRO A 380 -5.08 15.34 -7.62
CA PRO A 380 -6.13 15.04 -8.62
C PRO A 380 -6.22 13.55 -8.94
N LYS A 381 -5.11 12.82 -8.80
CA LYS A 381 -5.07 11.37 -8.98
C LYS A 381 -5.37 10.68 -7.66
N ARG A 382 -6.57 10.12 -7.57
CA ARG A 382 -7.02 9.33 -6.41
C ARG A 382 -6.18 8.07 -6.28
N SER A 383 -5.87 7.70 -5.05
CA SER A 383 -5.21 6.42 -4.77
C SER A 383 -6.13 5.26 -5.14
N GLN A 384 -5.57 4.17 -5.68
CA GLN A 384 -6.30 2.93 -5.97
C GLN A 384 -6.98 2.30 -4.73
N PHE A 385 -6.54 2.70 -3.53
CA PHE A 385 -7.11 2.25 -2.26
C PHE A 385 -8.27 3.12 -1.78
N GLU A 386 -8.59 4.21 -2.48
CA GLU A 386 -9.72 5.05 -2.15
C GLU A 386 -11.04 4.47 -2.65
N LEU A 387 -12.10 4.65 -1.87
CA LEU A 387 -13.44 4.26 -2.25
C LEU A 387 -14.03 5.22 -3.32
N PRO A 388 -14.90 4.74 -4.22
CA PRO A 388 -15.70 5.59 -5.12
C PRO A 388 -16.42 6.73 -4.37
N TYR A 389 -16.67 7.88 -5.02
CA TYR A 389 -17.18 9.10 -4.37
C TYR A 389 -18.43 8.93 -3.50
N HIS A 390 -19.32 8.00 -3.87
CA HIS A 390 -20.57 7.74 -3.17
C HIS A 390 -20.42 6.70 -2.05
N LEU A 391 -19.22 6.13 -1.87
CA LEU A 391 -18.92 5.09 -0.90
C LEU A 391 -18.00 5.66 0.19
N LYS A 392 -18.38 5.39 1.43
CA LYS A 392 -17.58 5.69 2.61
C LYS A 392 -17.21 4.40 3.29
N ASN A 393 -16.06 4.41 3.97
CA ASN A 393 -15.70 3.27 4.79
C ASN A 393 -16.71 3.18 5.94
N ARG A 394 -17.41 2.04 6.02
CA ARG A 394 -18.47 1.84 7.00
C ARG A 394 -17.91 1.48 8.39
N TYR A 395 -16.68 1.00 8.44
CA TYR A 395 -16.02 0.53 9.66
C TYR A 395 -14.67 1.22 9.79
N ALA A 396 -14.41 1.85 10.93
CA ALA A 396 -13.12 2.52 11.15
C ALA A 396 -12.01 1.49 11.44
N HIS A 397 -12.38 0.35 12.02
CA HIS A 397 -11.45 -0.68 12.47
C HIS A 397 -11.76 -2.08 11.89
N ILE A 398 -10.73 -2.93 11.84
CA ILE A 398 -10.79 -4.25 11.18
C ILE A 398 -11.62 -5.26 11.98
N ASP A 399 -11.63 -5.14 13.31
CA ASP A 399 -12.46 -5.92 14.22
C ASP A 399 -13.95 -5.62 14.02
N GLU A 400 -14.32 -4.34 13.85
CA GLU A 400 -15.70 -3.95 13.51
C GLU A 400 -16.16 -4.53 12.17
N PHE A 401 -15.29 -4.48 11.16
CA PHE A 401 -15.54 -5.07 9.84
C PHE A 401 -15.72 -6.59 9.95
N THR A 402 -14.83 -7.26 10.67
CA THR A 402 -14.87 -8.74 10.85
C THR A 402 -16.16 -9.15 11.57
N ALA A 403 -16.50 -8.48 12.68
CA ALA A 403 -17.74 -8.73 13.41
C ALA A 403 -19.00 -8.46 12.58
N ALA A 404 -18.95 -7.49 11.66
CA ALA A 404 -20.05 -7.26 10.71
C ALA A 404 -20.14 -8.34 9.63
N GLN A 405 -19.01 -8.83 9.15
CA GLN A 405 -18.94 -9.92 8.17
C GLN A 405 -19.46 -11.23 8.77
N GLU A 406 -19.08 -11.57 10.00
CA GLU A 406 -19.61 -12.71 10.74
C GLU A 406 -21.13 -12.63 10.91
N ARG A 407 -21.66 -11.46 11.33
CA ARG A 407 -23.11 -11.24 11.44
C ARG A 407 -23.83 -11.45 10.10
N ARG A 408 -23.24 -11.04 8.98
CA ARG A 408 -23.79 -11.28 7.65
C ARG A 408 -23.78 -12.77 7.27
N HIS A 409 -22.68 -13.48 7.53
CA HIS A 409 -22.61 -14.91 7.27
C HIS A 409 -23.64 -15.69 8.08
N VAL A 410 -23.80 -15.35 9.36
CA VAL A 410 -24.82 -15.97 10.23
C VAL A 410 -26.23 -15.65 9.72
N ALA A 411 -26.50 -14.40 9.34
CA ALA A 411 -27.81 -14.01 8.79
C ALA A 411 -28.14 -14.75 7.49
N ALA A 412 -27.19 -14.88 6.57
CA ALA A 412 -27.36 -15.63 5.33
C ALA A 412 -27.62 -17.13 5.61
N ALA A 413 -26.88 -17.74 6.54
CA ALA A 413 -27.10 -19.13 6.92
C ALA A 413 -28.49 -19.36 7.54
N ILE A 414 -28.97 -18.41 8.36
CA ILE A 414 -30.33 -18.46 8.92
C ILE A 414 -31.38 -18.36 7.80
N GLU A 415 -31.16 -17.49 6.82
CA GLU A 415 -32.08 -17.31 5.68
C GLU A 415 -32.14 -18.58 4.81
N ASP A 416 -31.00 -19.24 4.56
CA ASP A 416 -30.95 -20.50 3.81
C ASP A 416 -31.64 -21.64 4.56
N ILE A 417 -31.47 -21.73 5.88
CA ILE A 417 -32.19 -22.70 6.73
C ILE A 417 -33.70 -22.43 6.69
N ALA A 418 -34.11 -21.16 6.77
CA ALA A 418 -35.52 -20.78 6.68
C ALA A 418 -36.12 -21.16 5.32
N ARG A 419 -35.39 -20.91 4.22
CA ARG A 419 -35.79 -21.28 2.85
C ARG A 419 -35.91 -22.79 2.68
N ALA A 420 -34.94 -23.55 3.20
CA ALA A 420 -34.98 -25.02 3.17
C ALA A 420 -36.17 -25.58 3.95
N ARG A 421 -36.44 -25.05 5.15
CA ARG A 421 -37.61 -25.45 5.97
C ARG A 421 -38.92 -25.13 5.28
N ALA A 422 -39.03 -23.97 4.64
CA ALA A 422 -40.23 -23.59 3.87
C ALA A 422 -40.45 -24.54 2.67
N ALA A 423 -39.39 -24.91 1.96
CA ALA A 423 -39.46 -25.86 0.86
C ALA A 423 -39.89 -27.26 1.33
N SER A 424 -39.31 -27.78 2.41
CA SER A 424 -39.70 -29.07 2.99
C SER A 424 -41.15 -29.06 3.51
N ALA A 425 -41.60 -27.97 4.13
CA ALA A 425 -42.99 -27.82 4.54
C ALA A 425 -43.93 -27.86 3.33
N SER A 426 -43.62 -27.13 2.26
CA SER A 426 -44.40 -27.13 1.02
C SER A 426 -44.48 -28.52 0.39
N GLN A 427 -43.37 -29.27 0.37
CA GLN A 427 -43.34 -30.62 -0.18
C GLN A 427 -44.20 -31.59 0.64
N LEU A 428 -44.10 -31.54 1.97
CA LEU A 428 -44.99 -32.32 2.86
C LEU A 428 -46.48 -31.97 2.66
N THR A 429 -46.78 -30.71 2.34
CA THR A 429 -48.18 -30.30 2.09
C THR A 429 -48.69 -30.87 0.76
N GLN A 430 -47.85 -30.88 -0.28
CA GLN A 430 -48.16 -31.50 -1.58
C GLN A 430 -48.30 -33.02 -1.46
N ASP A 431 -47.40 -33.69 -0.74
CA ASP A 431 -47.47 -35.13 -0.51
C ASP A 431 -48.74 -35.51 0.28
N PHE A 432 -49.15 -34.69 1.25
CA PHE A 432 -50.39 -34.89 1.99
C PHE A 432 -51.64 -34.71 1.11
N GLN A 433 -51.65 -33.72 0.21
CA GLN A 433 -52.74 -33.53 -0.75
C GLN A 433 -52.84 -34.70 -1.73
N HIS A 434 -51.72 -35.13 -2.31
CA HIS A 434 -51.69 -36.26 -3.24
C HIS A 434 -52.16 -37.56 -2.58
N THR A 435 -51.78 -37.81 -1.31
CA THR A 435 -52.26 -38.98 -0.56
C THR A 435 -53.73 -38.90 -0.13
N GLN A 436 -54.35 -37.71 -0.12
CA GLN A 436 -55.81 -37.57 0.04
C GLN A 436 -56.54 -37.82 -1.28
N GLU A 437 -56.03 -37.29 -2.40
CA GLU A 437 -56.58 -37.54 -3.74
C GLU A 437 -56.50 -39.03 -4.11
N ASP A 438 -55.36 -39.69 -3.85
CA ASP A 438 -55.19 -41.14 -4.07
C ASP A 438 -56.13 -42.01 -3.20
N LYS A 439 -56.62 -41.47 -2.08
CA LYS A 439 -57.61 -42.15 -1.23
C LYS A 439 -59.04 -41.92 -1.69
N GLU A 440 -59.34 -40.78 -2.31
CA GLU A 440 -60.64 -40.55 -2.96
C GLU A 440 -60.77 -41.39 -4.24
N ASP A 441 -59.71 -41.46 -5.07
CA ASP A 441 -59.72 -42.24 -6.31
C ASP A 441 -59.83 -43.76 -6.07
N LYS A 442 -59.31 -44.28 -4.96
CA LYS A 442 -59.44 -45.71 -4.60
C LYS A 442 -60.81 -46.09 -4.05
N VAL A 443 -61.65 -45.15 -3.65
CA VAL A 443 -63.03 -45.43 -3.25
C VAL A 443 -63.94 -45.51 -4.49
N ASP A 444 -63.64 -44.76 -5.54
CA ASP A 444 -64.46 -44.69 -6.76
C ASP A 444 -64.20 -45.82 -7.78
N GLU A 445 -63.09 -46.57 -7.67
CA GLU A 445 -62.77 -47.68 -8.60
C GLU A 445 -63.52 -49.01 -8.32
N SER A 446 -64.43 -49.03 -7.34
CA SER A 446 -65.23 -50.22 -6.99
C SER A 446 -66.72 -50.14 -7.37
N ALA A 447 -67.15 -49.11 -8.11
CA ALA A 447 -68.54 -48.97 -8.57
C ALA A 447 -68.66 -48.95 -10.10
N SER A 448 -69.29 -49.98 -10.66
CA SER A 448 -69.65 -50.11 -12.08
C SER A 448 -70.76 -49.12 -12.51
N PRO A 449 -70.85 -48.77 -13.81
CA PRO A 449 -71.30 -47.45 -14.24
C PRO A 449 -72.80 -47.38 -14.53
N THR A 450 -73.51 -46.40 -13.96
CA THR A 450 -74.83 -46.00 -14.47
C THR A 450 -74.98 -44.49 -14.64
N SER A 451 -75.46 -44.13 -15.82
CA SER A 451 -76.02 -42.83 -16.24
C SER A 451 -75.12 -41.58 -16.22
N LYS A 452 -74.63 -41.25 -17.41
CA LYS A 452 -74.32 -39.86 -17.79
C LYS A 452 -75.57 -39.00 -17.66
N TRP A 453 -75.58 -38.06 -16.72
CA TRP A 453 -76.37 -36.85 -16.80
C TRP A 453 -75.47 -35.63 -16.72
N ARG A 454 -75.55 -34.83 -17.76
CA ARG A 454 -74.77 -33.62 -18.02
C ARG A 454 -75.39 -32.49 -17.21
N SER A 455 -74.59 -31.75 -16.43
CA SER A 455 -74.98 -30.41 -16.01
C SER A 455 -73.80 -29.45 -16.09
N ARG A 456 -73.96 -28.42 -16.91
CA ARG A 456 -73.10 -27.24 -17.05
C ARG A 456 -73.37 -26.29 -15.88
N LYS A 457 -72.33 -25.65 -15.34
CA LYS A 457 -72.22 -24.30 -14.74
C LYS A 457 -71.04 -24.31 -13.76
N ALA A 458 -70.25 -23.27 -13.54
CA ALA A 458 -70.04 -21.97 -14.15
C ALA A 458 -68.75 -21.40 -13.51
N SER A 459 -67.98 -20.60 -14.24
CA SER A 459 -66.97 -19.71 -13.67
C SER A 459 -67.59 -18.72 -12.69
N ALA A 460 -66.88 -18.47 -11.59
CA ALA A 460 -66.75 -17.18 -10.93
C ALA A 460 -65.36 -17.13 -10.30
#